data_AF-A0A3D1HYG7-F1
#
_entry.id   AF-A0A3D1HYG7-F1
#
_cell.length_a   1.000
_cell.length_b   1.000
_cell.length_c   1.000
_cell.angle_alpha   90.00
_cell.angle_beta   90.00
_cell.angle_gamma   90.00
#
_symmetry.space_group_name_H-M   'P 1'
#
loop_
_entity.id
_entity.type
_entity.pdbx_description
1 polymer ?
#
loop_
_entity_poly.entity_id
_entity_poly.type
_entity_poly.pdbx_seq_one_letter_code
_entity_poly.pdbx_strand_id
1 'polypeptide(L)'
;MTHADDKRITLLLRGELSESEAAEVMEHIAKCDECADRMADLTLDMACVDPPAGMSEDILAAAAKEKTREKRRQDNLLMYSVRVVAGICAALVMIFSGAFRHITRINDIDMSKINDRSRSISRSIDESFNEFKQKISDLGGNNNEQKE
;
A
#
# COMPACT_ATOMS: atom_id res chain seq x y z
N MET A 1 2.04 53.10 -2.39
CA MET A 1 2.65 51.90 -1.77
C MET A 1 4.08 51.82 -2.28
N THR A 2 5.02 51.29 -1.51
CA THR A 2 6.42 51.13 -1.97
C THR A 2 6.51 49.86 -2.81
N HIS A 3 6.91 49.98 -4.08
CA HIS A 3 7.10 48.85 -4.98
C HIS A 3 8.43 48.14 -4.68
N ALA A 4 8.53 46.85 -5.02
CA ALA A 4 9.81 46.15 -5.03
C ALA A 4 10.74 46.80 -6.07
N ASP A 5 12.05 46.80 -5.83
CA ASP A 5 13.07 47.27 -6.79
C ASP A 5 13.38 46.18 -7.84
N ASP A 6 13.69 46.58 -9.07
CA ASP A 6 13.98 45.63 -10.17
C ASP A 6 15.16 44.72 -9.84
N LYS A 7 16.14 45.23 -9.10
CA LYS A 7 17.26 44.44 -8.60
C LYS A 7 16.78 43.30 -7.70
N ARG A 8 15.82 43.56 -6.80
CA ARG A 8 15.28 42.51 -5.91
C ARG A 8 14.46 41.49 -6.67
N ILE A 9 13.67 41.90 -7.66
CA ILE A 9 12.93 40.98 -8.53
C ILE A 9 13.89 40.12 -9.35
N THR A 10 14.97 40.70 -9.86
CA THR A 10 16.00 39.94 -10.60
C THR A 10 16.71 38.93 -9.71
N LEU A 11 17.05 39.29 -8.47
CA LEU A 11 17.64 38.36 -7.49
C LEU A 11 16.68 37.23 -7.13
N LEU A 12 15.37 37.52 -7.03
CA LEU A 12 14.33 36.50 -6.84
C LEU A 12 14.32 35.51 -8.01
N LEU A 13 14.29 36.01 -9.25
CA LEU A 13 14.26 35.17 -10.46
C LEU A 13 15.50 34.29 -10.62
N ARG A 14 16.66 34.75 -10.15
CA ARG A 14 17.92 33.98 -10.13
C ARG A 14 18.04 33.00 -8.96
N GLY A 15 17.13 33.06 -7.99
CA GLY A 15 17.23 32.28 -6.74
C GLY A 15 18.38 32.73 -5.82
N GLU A 16 18.79 33.99 -5.92
CA GLU A 16 19.92 34.56 -5.16
C GLU A 16 19.47 35.25 -3.86
N LEU A 17 18.16 35.36 -3.61
CA LEU A 17 17.61 35.84 -2.35
C LEU A 17 17.62 34.73 -1.28
N SER A 18 17.72 35.12 0.00
CA SER A 18 17.41 34.20 1.09
C SER A 18 15.92 33.80 1.07
N GLU A 19 15.59 32.65 1.64
CA GLU A 19 14.20 32.13 1.65
C GLU A 19 13.20 33.13 2.26
N SER A 20 13.60 33.81 3.34
CA SER A 20 12.78 34.84 3.99
C SER A 20 12.54 36.04 3.07
N GLU A 21 13.58 36.54 2.41
CA GLU A 21 13.47 37.69 1.51
C GLU A 21 12.68 37.35 0.25
N ALA A 22 12.83 36.12 -0.26
CA ALA A 22 12.06 35.63 -1.39
C ALA A 22 10.57 35.57 -1.05
N ALA A 23 10.22 35.05 0.13
CA ALA A 23 8.84 35.00 0.61
C ALA A 23 8.20 36.39 0.74
N GLU A 24 8.93 37.36 1.32
CA GLU A 24 8.47 38.75 1.44
C GLU A 24 8.20 39.40 0.08
N VAL A 25 9.13 39.24 -0.87
CA VAL A 25 9.00 39.82 -2.22
C VAL A 25 7.86 39.14 -2.97
N MET A 26 7.70 37.82 -2.85
CA MET A 26 6.58 37.08 -3.46
C MET A 26 5.23 37.48 -2.86
N GLU A 27 5.14 37.69 -1.54
CA GLU A 27 3.91 38.16 -0.91
C GLU A 27 3.50 39.54 -1.43
N HIS A 28 4.48 40.42 -1.66
CA HIS A 28 4.22 41.72 -2.26
C HIS A 28 3.75 41.61 -3.71
N ILE A 29 4.44 40.82 -4.55
CA ILE A 29 4.09 40.61 -5.96
C ILE A 29 2.67 40.03 -6.09
N ALA A 30 2.28 39.11 -5.20
CA ALA A 30 0.94 38.53 -5.19
C ALA A 30 -0.19 39.53 -4.94
N LYS A 31 0.12 40.73 -4.41
CA LYS A 31 -0.84 41.80 -4.11
C LYS A 31 -0.65 43.05 -4.97
N CYS A 32 0.35 43.08 -5.86
CA CYS A 32 0.74 44.26 -6.61
C CYS A 32 0.92 43.91 -8.10
N ASP A 33 -0.13 44.19 -8.89
CA ASP A 33 -0.16 43.90 -10.33
C ASP A 33 1.02 44.53 -11.08
N GLU A 34 1.41 45.76 -10.74
CA GLU A 34 2.57 46.44 -11.36
C GLU A 34 3.90 45.70 -11.11
N CYS A 35 4.09 45.14 -9.92
CA CYS A 35 5.28 44.34 -9.63
C CYS A 35 5.21 42.95 -10.30
N ALA A 36 4.01 42.40 -10.52
CA ALA A 36 3.82 41.16 -11.27
C ALA A 36 4.12 41.36 -12.76
N ASP A 37 3.65 42.47 -13.35
CA ASP A 37 3.94 42.85 -14.74
C ASP A 37 5.45 43.05 -14.94
N ARG A 38 6.11 43.81 -14.05
CA ARG A 38 7.56 43.99 -14.08
C ARG A 38 8.33 42.67 -13.92
N MET A 39 7.84 41.75 -13.10
CA MET A 39 8.45 40.42 -12.98
C MET A 39 8.33 39.64 -14.29
N ALA A 40 7.20 39.71 -14.98
CA ALA A 40 7.02 39.09 -16.28
C ALA A 40 8.00 39.65 -17.32
N ASP A 41 8.14 40.99 -17.39
CA ASP A 41 9.08 41.66 -18.30
C ASP A 41 10.54 41.23 -18.02
N LEU A 42 10.97 41.27 -16.75
CA LEU A 42 12.32 40.85 -16.36
C LEU A 42 12.58 39.35 -16.59
N THR A 43 11.53 38.52 -16.58
CA THR A 43 11.65 37.10 -16.90
C THR A 43 11.89 36.87 -18.40
N LEU A 44 11.29 37.69 -19.26
CA LEU A 44 11.50 37.62 -20.72
C LEU A 44 12.92 38.04 -21.11
N ASP A 45 13.51 38.98 -20.38
CA ASP A 45 14.90 39.41 -20.57
C ASP A 45 15.93 38.39 -20.06
N MET A 46 15.50 37.40 -19.29
CA MET A 46 16.37 36.33 -18.84
C MET A 46 16.63 35.34 -19.99
N ALA A 47 17.90 35.16 -20.34
CA ALA A 47 18.31 34.26 -21.41
C ALA A 47 17.76 32.85 -21.18
N CYS A 48 16.76 32.48 -21.95
CA CYS A 48 16.23 31.13 -21.96
C CYS A 48 17.30 30.20 -22.52
N VAL A 49 17.78 29.29 -21.67
CA VAL A 49 18.69 28.22 -22.09
C VAL A 49 17.82 27.11 -22.67
N ASP A 50 18.19 26.60 -23.84
CA ASP A 50 17.52 25.45 -24.42
C ASP A 50 17.58 24.26 -23.43
N PRO A 51 16.45 23.58 -23.19
CA PRO A 51 16.45 22.43 -22.31
C PRO A 51 17.36 21.33 -22.88
N PRO A 52 18.05 20.56 -22.02
CA PRO A 52 18.90 19.47 -22.48
C PRO A 52 18.10 18.46 -23.31
N ALA A 53 18.74 17.90 -24.34
CA ALA A 53 18.11 16.94 -25.23
C ALA A 53 17.54 15.74 -24.45
N GLY A 54 16.29 15.35 -24.73
CA GLY A 54 15.60 14.25 -24.05
C GLY A 54 14.79 14.65 -22.81
N MET A 55 14.96 15.88 -22.28
CA MET A 55 14.25 16.32 -21.07
C MET A 55 12.72 16.31 -21.25
N SER A 56 12.25 16.66 -22.45
CA SER A 56 10.82 16.69 -22.74
C SER A 56 10.20 15.30 -22.71
N GLU A 57 10.90 14.32 -23.28
CA GLU A 57 10.51 12.92 -23.31
C GLU A 57 10.53 12.31 -21.91
N ASP A 58 11.53 12.66 -21.10
CA ASP A 58 11.64 12.20 -19.71
C ASP A 58 10.50 12.75 -18.83
N ILE A 59 10.17 14.05 -18.97
CA ILE A 59 9.04 14.67 -18.27
C ILE A 59 7.72 14.00 -18.67
N LEU A 60 7.50 13.80 -19.98
CA LEU A 60 6.30 13.13 -20.49
C LEU A 60 6.20 11.69 -20.02
N ALA A 61 7.32 10.96 -20.01
CA ALA A 61 7.37 9.58 -19.51
C ALA A 61 7.08 9.52 -18.00
N ALA A 62 7.59 10.46 -17.22
CA ALA A 62 7.30 10.57 -15.78
C ALA A 62 5.82 10.86 -15.52
N ALA A 63 5.24 11.84 -16.22
CA ALA A 63 3.82 12.19 -16.11
C ALA A 63 2.90 11.03 -16.54
N ALA A 64 3.28 10.27 -17.58
CA ALA A 64 2.53 9.10 -18.01
C ALA A 64 2.56 7.97 -16.97
N LYS A 65 3.69 7.74 -16.30
CA LYS A 65 3.82 6.76 -15.21
C LYS A 65 2.90 7.10 -14.04
N GLU A 66 2.73 8.37 -13.70
CA GLU A 66 1.84 8.79 -12.61
C GLU A 66 0.37 8.43 -12.88
N LYS A 67 -0.13 8.70 -14.10
CA LYS A 67 -1.50 8.30 -14.51
C LYS A 67 -1.73 6.80 -14.44
N THR A 68 -0.72 5.98 -14.77
CA THR A 68 -0.85 4.52 -14.66
C THR A 68 -0.86 4.02 -13.22
N ARG A 69 -0.16 4.69 -12.30
CA ARG A 69 -0.15 4.35 -10.87
C ARG A 69 -1.50 4.63 -10.22
N GLU A 70 -2.13 5.75 -10.57
CA GLU A 70 -3.46 6.12 -10.07
C GLU A 70 -4.55 5.18 -10.60
N LYS A 71 -4.51 4.86 -11.90
CA LYS A 71 -5.43 3.86 -12.51
C LYS A 71 -5.32 2.50 -11.82
N ARG A 72 -4.10 2.02 -11.55
CA ARG A 72 -3.88 0.75 -10.84
C ARG A 72 -4.46 0.77 -9.41
N ARG A 73 -4.45 1.91 -8.74
CA ARG A 73 -5.05 2.08 -7.40
C ARG A 73 -6.58 2.02 -7.48
N GLN A 74 -7.18 2.63 -8.50
CA GLN A 74 -8.62 2.60 -8.73
C GLN A 74 -9.11 1.18 -9.07
N ASP A 75 -8.42 0.47 -9.97
CA ASP A 75 -8.76 -0.89 -10.37
C ASP A 75 -8.71 -1.87 -9.18
N ASN A 76 -7.74 -1.70 -8.27
CA ASN A 76 -7.67 -2.50 -7.04
C ASN A 76 -8.92 -2.30 -6.16
N LEU A 77 -9.38 -1.06 -5.97
CA LEU A 77 -10.58 -0.77 -5.16
C LEU A 77 -11.84 -1.40 -5.78
N LEU A 78 -11.97 -1.33 -7.11
CA LEU A 78 -13.09 -1.94 -7.84
C LEU A 78 -13.07 -3.48 -7.73
N MET A 79 -11.90 -4.10 -7.82
CA MET A 79 -11.76 -5.55 -7.64
C MET A 79 -12.17 -6.01 -6.23
N TYR A 80 -11.85 -5.22 -5.19
CA TYR A 80 -12.30 -5.51 -3.83
C TYR A 80 -13.82 -5.38 -3.69
N SER A 81 -14.44 -4.33 -4.23
CA SER A 81 -15.90 -4.16 -4.13
C SER A 81 -16.67 -5.25 -4.88
N VAL A 82 -16.21 -5.63 -6.08
CA VAL A 82 -16.86 -6.69 -6.89
C VAL A 82 -16.82 -8.04 -6.16
N ARG A 83 -15.71 -8.40 -5.51
CA ARG A 83 -15.61 -9.65 -4.74
C ARG A 83 -16.58 -9.71 -3.57
N VAL A 84 -16.74 -8.59 -2.84
CA VAL A 84 -17.67 -8.52 -1.70
C VAL A 84 -19.11 -8.67 -2.18
N VAL A 85 -19.49 -7.95 -3.25
CA VAL A 85 -20.84 -8.03 -3.82
C VAL A 85 -21.14 -9.43 -4.34
N ALA A 86 -20.18 -10.06 -5.05
CA ALA A 86 -20.34 -11.43 -5.54
C ALA A 86 -20.56 -12.44 -4.40
N GLY A 87 -19.84 -12.28 -3.28
CA GLY A 87 -20.03 -13.12 -2.08
C GLY A 87 -21.40 -12.95 -1.43
N ILE A 88 -21.89 -11.70 -1.32
CA ILE A 88 -23.23 -11.40 -0.81
C ILE A 88 -24.30 -12.00 -1.72
N CYS A 89 -24.20 -11.80 -3.02
CA CYS A 89 -25.14 -12.38 -3.99
C CYS A 89 -25.15 -13.91 -3.92
N ALA A 90 -23.98 -14.56 -3.82
CA ALA A 90 -23.89 -16.01 -3.67
C ALA A 90 -24.55 -16.50 -2.37
N ALA A 91 -24.34 -15.80 -1.24
CA ALA A 91 -24.98 -16.12 0.03
C ALA A 91 -26.51 -15.96 -0.05
N LEU A 92 -27.01 -14.88 -0.66
CA LEU A 92 -28.44 -14.67 -0.88
C LEU A 92 -29.04 -15.79 -1.74
N VAL A 93 -28.39 -16.15 -2.85
CA VAL A 93 -28.83 -17.27 -3.69
C VAL A 93 -28.88 -18.58 -2.91
N MET A 94 -27.89 -18.89 -2.07
CA MET A 94 -27.88 -20.09 -1.22
C MET A 94 -29.03 -20.10 -0.19
N ILE A 95 -29.34 -18.95 0.40
CA ILE A 95 -30.43 -18.80 1.38
C ILE A 95 -31.79 -18.96 0.69
N PHE A 96 -32.01 -18.27 -0.44
CA PHE A 96 -33.31 -18.28 -1.14
C PHE A 96 -33.57 -19.55 -1.96
N SER A 97 -32.53 -20.26 -2.42
CA SER A 97 -32.70 -21.51 -3.18
C SER A 97 -33.04 -22.73 -2.33
N GLY A 98 -33.17 -22.57 -1.00
CA GLY A 98 -33.53 -23.67 -0.11
C GLY A 98 -32.43 -24.73 0.11
N ALA A 99 -31.19 -24.48 -0.34
CA ALA A 99 -30.04 -25.34 -0.03
C ALA A 99 -29.85 -25.52 1.49
N PHE A 100 -30.20 -24.49 2.28
CA PHE A 100 -30.18 -24.54 3.74
C PHE A 100 -31.15 -25.57 4.33
N ARG A 101 -32.32 -25.80 3.71
CA ARG A 101 -33.31 -26.81 4.15
C ARG A 101 -32.79 -28.24 4.03
N HIS A 102 -31.89 -28.49 3.08
CA HIS A 102 -31.24 -29.80 2.94
C HIS A 102 -30.15 -30.01 4.00
N ILE A 103 -29.40 -28.95 4.35
CA ILE A 103 -28.33 -29.01 5.37
C ILE A 103 -28.89 -29.14 6.78
N THR A 104 -30.02 -28.50 7.10
CA THR A 104 -30.64 -28.66 8.43
C THR A 104 -31.10 -30.08 8.69
N ARG A 105 -31.42 -30.85 7.63
CA ARG A 105 -31.80 -32.27 7.70
C ARG A 105 -30.60 -33.21 7.86
N ILE A 106 -29.38 -32.73 7.57
CA ILE A 106 -28.11 -33.45 7.77
C ILE A 106 -27.60 -33.27 9.21
N ASN A 107 -28.09 -32.27 9.95
CA ASN A 107 -27.73 -32.05 11.34
C ASN A 107 -28.36 -33.06 12.32
N ASP A 108 -29.28 -33.91 11.84
CA ASP A 108 -29.78 -35.11 12.54
C ASP A 108 -28.85 -36.34 12.35
N ILE A 109 -27.74 -36.22 11.62
CA ILE A 109 -26.73 -37.28 11.57
C ILE A 109 -25.94 -37.26 12.88
N ASP A 110 -26.32 -38.20 13.75
CA ASP A 110 -25.73 -38.58 15.03
C ASP A 110 -24.24 -38.17 15.23
N MET A 111 -24.08 -37.00 15.87
CA MET A 111 -22.79 -36.40 16.24
C MET A 111 -21.97 -37.25 17.23
N SER A 112 -22.55 -38.29 17.84
CA SER A 112 -21.81 -39.21 18.73
C SER A 112 -20.70 -39.97 18.00
N LYS A 113 -20.92 -40.30 16.72
CA LYS A 113 -19.99 -41.11 15.91
C LYS A 113 -18.73 -40.35 15.48
N ILE A 114 -18.81 -39.01 15.38
CA ILE A 114 -17.67 -38.14 15.07
C ILE A 114 -16.81 -37.92 16.32
N ASN A 115 -17.44 -37.80 17.49
CA ASN A 115 -16.74 -37.63 18.77
C ASN A 115 -15.88 -38.86 19.11
N ASP A 116 -16.40 -40.07 18.89
CA ASP A 116 -15.65 -41.30 19.17
C ASP A 116 -14.43 -41.48 18.26
N ARG A 117 -14.56 -41.15 16.97
CA ARG A 117 -13.43 -41.20 16.01
C ARG A 117 -12.38 -40.14 16.32
N SER A 118 -12.77 -38.94 16.76
CA SER A 118 -11.81 -37.92 17.18
C SER A 118 -11.04 -38.37 18.43
N ARG A 119 -11.72 -39.01 19.39
CA ARG A 119 -11.11 -39.48 20.63
C ARG A 119 -10.13 -40.65 20.41
N SER A 120 -10.43 -41.55 19.46
CA SER A 120 -9.52 -42.64 19.09
C SER A 120 -8.26 -42.12 18.39
N ILE A 121 -8.39 -41.09 17.54
CA ILE A 121 -7.25 -40.47 16.86
C ILE A 121 -6.35 -39.75 17.87
N SER A 122 -6.92 -39.01 18.82
CA SER A 122 -6.13 -38.34 19.87
C SER A 122 -5.35 -39.33 20.75
N ARG A 123 -5.94 -40.48 21.10
CA ARG A 123 -5.23 -41.53 21.85
C ARG A 123 -4.07 -42.14 21.06
N SER A 124 -4.29 -42.42 19.77
CA SER A 124 -3.26 -42.98 18.90
C SER A 124 -2.06 -42.05 18.72
N ILE A 125 -2.30 -40.73 18.67
CA ILE A 125 -1.23 -39.71 18.58
C ILE A 125 -0.44 -39.65 19.89
N ASP A 126 -1.11 -39.67 21.04
CA ASP A 126 -0.46 -39.61 22.36
C ASP A 126 0.42 -40.85 22.62
N GLU A 127 -0.07 -42.02 22.20
CA GLU A 127 0.66 -43.28 22.30
C GLU A 127 1.89 -43.29 21.39
N SER A 128 1.77 -42.79 20.15
CA SER A 128 2.89 -42.64 19.22
C SER A 128 3.96 -41.66 19.74
N PHE A 129 3.53 -40.60 20.44
CA PHE A 129 4.45 -39.63 21.03
C PHE A 129 5.18 -40.18 22.25
N ASN A 130 4.51 -40.99 23.08
CA ASN A 130 5.15 -41.65 24.21
C ASN A 130 6.15 -42.71 23.74
N GLU A 131 5.82 -43.49 22.71
CA GLU A 131 6.75 -44.44 22.10
C GLU A 131 7.99 -43.74 21.53
N PHE A 132 7.78 -42.61 20.84
CA PHE A 132 8.88 -41.79 20.32
C PHE A 132 9.76 -41.21 21.44
N LYS A 133 9.17 -40.70 22.52
CA LYS A 133 9.91 -40.21 23.69
C LYS A 133 10.74 -41.30 24.34
N GLN A 134 10.18 -42.49 24.50
CA GLN A 134 10.88 -43.64 25.07
C GLN A 134 12.06 -44.04 24.18
N LYS A 135 11.86 -44.08 22.86
CA LYS A 135 12.92 -44.37 21.89
C LYS A 135 14.04 -43.31 21.88
N ILE A 136 13.71 -42.03 22.05
CA ILE A 136 14.72 -40.97 22.23
C ILE A 136 15.46 -41.14 23.56
N SER A 137 14.75 -41.46 24.63
CA SER A 137 15.36 -41.69 25.95
C SER A 137 16.35 -42.85 25.92
N ASP A 138 15.99 -43.94 25.25
CA ASP A 138 16.85 -45.12 25.09
C ASP A 138 18.07 -44.82 24.19
N LEU A 139 17.92 -43.98 23.15
CA LEU A 139 19.06 -43.51 22.36
C LEU A 139 19.94 -42.50 23.10
N GLY A 140 19.37 -41.70 24.02
CA GLY A 140 20.09 -40.72 24.82
C GLY A 140 20.86 -41.31 26.00
N GLY A 141 20.42 -42.47 26.52
CA GLY A 141 21.09 -43.19 27.61
C GLY A 141 22.41 -43.85 27.21
N ASN A 142 22.58 -44.27 25.95
CA ASN A 142 23.77 -45.00 25.49
C ASN A 142 25.01 -44.13 25.20
N ASN A 143 24.91 -42.80 25.28
CA ASN A 143 26.04 -41.90 25.01
C ASN A 143 26.80 -41.43 26.25
N ASN A 144 26.40 -41.86 27.46
CA ASN A 144 27.03 -41.43 28.72
C ASN A 144 27.88 -42.50 29.44
N GLU A 145 28.11 -43.68 28.86
CA GLU A 145 28.92 -44.75 29.50
C GLU A 145 30.29 -45.01 28.85
N GLN A 146 30.80 -44.13 27.98
CA GLN A 146 32.19 -44.17 27.52
C GLN A 146 32.94 -42.88 27.84
N LYS A 147 33.08 -42.60 29.15
CA LYS A 147 34.19 -41.79 29.67
C LYS A 147 34.33 -41.98 31.18
N GLU A 148 34.94 -43.09 31.56
CA GLU A 148 35.99 -43.14 32.59
C GLU A 148 36.93 -44.32 32.33
#